data_AF-A0AAP2E3S7-F1
#
_entry.id   AF-A0AAP2E3S7-F1
#
_cell.length_a   1.000
_cell.length_b   1.000
_cell.length_c   1.000
_cell.angle_alpha   90.00
_cell.angle_beta   90.00
_cell.angle_gamma   90.00
#
_symmetry.space_group_name_H-M   'P 1'
#
loop_
_entity.id
_entity.type
_entity.pdbx_description
1 polymer ?
#
loop_
_entity_poly.entity_id
_entity_poly.type
_entity_poly.pdbx_seq_one_letter_code
_entity_poly.pdbx_strand_id
1 'polypeptide(L)' 'MPEQQLTSGKYGHTLNATQVFSPDDQWVVYDTRNDDTHIGRTDGIEMVNVTTGKVVRLYTT' A
#
# COMPACT_ATOMS: atom_id res chain seq x y z
N MET A 1 -17.04 7.42 12.73
CA MET A 1 -16.41 8.03 11.54
C MET A 1 -16.68 7.07 10.38
N PRO A 2 -17.04 7.57 9.19
CA PRO A 2 -17.16 6.70 8.03
C PRO A 2 -15.79 6.13 7.65
N GLU A 3 -15.79 5.01 6.95
CA GLU A 3 -14.64 4.49 6.24
C GLU A 3 -14.07 5.54 5.26
N GLN A 4 -12.76 5.54 5.07
CA GLN A 4 -12.07 6.41 4.12
C GLN A 4 -11.15 5.57 3.22
N GLN A 5 -11.41 5.61 1.91
CA GLN A 5 -10.53 5.05 0.89
C GLN A 5 -9.36 6.01 0.64
N LEU A 6 -8.10 5.54 0.77
CA LEU A 6 -6.91 6.36 0.58
C LEU A 6 -6.27 6.23 -0.81
N THR A 7 -6.45 5.10 -1.49
CA THR A 7 -5.85 4.81 -2.81
C THR A 7 -6.91 4.36 -3.82
N SER A 8 -6.70 4.63 -5.10
CA SER A 8 -7.69 4.33 -6.17
C SER A 8 -7.06 3.92 -7.51
N GLY A 9 -5.77 3.55 -7.49
CA GLY A 9 -5.04 3.08 -8.67
C GLY A 9 -5.67 1.82 -9.27
N LYS A 10 -5.58 1.65 -10.60
CA LYS A 10 -6.10 0.49 -11.35
C LYS A 10 -5.21 -0.75 -11.26
N TYR A 11 -4.73 -1.03 -10.05
CA TYR A 11 -3.86 -2.14 -9.67
C TYR A 11 -4.21 -2.53 -8.23
N GLY A 12 -3.60 -3.57 -7.69
CA GLY A 12 -3.96 -4.03 -6.34
C GLY A 12 -3.37 -3.14 -5.27
N HIS A 13 -4.01 -3.16 -4.10
CA HIS A 13 -3.57 -2.39 -2.92
C HIS A 13 -3.43 -3.37 -1.76
N THR A 14 -2.63 -4.42 -1.97
CA THR A 14 -2.58 -5.58 -1.09
C THR A 14 -1.73 -5.26 0.14
N LEU A 15 -2.34 -5.32 1.32
CA LEU A 15 -1.64 -5.16 2.59
C LEU A 15 -1.09 -6.50 3.09
N ASN A 16 0.06 -6.45 3.74
CA ASN A 16 0.47 -7.54 4.63
C ASN A 16 -0.47 -7.57 5.86
N ALA A 17 -0.67 -8.74 6.46
CA ALA A 17 -1.46 -8.88 7.67
C ALA A 17 -0.81 -8.22 8.91
N THR A 18 0.50 -7.96 8.88
CA THR A 18 1.25 -7.37 9.99
C THR A 18 2.21 -6.29 9.54
N GLN A 19 2.56 -5.38 10.46
CA GLN A 19 3.64 -4.39 10.32
C GLN A 19 3.57 -3.51 9.05
N VAL A 20 2.37 -3.12 8.64
CA VAL A 20 2.17 -2.24 7.46
C VAL A 20 2.27 -0.75 7.78
N PHE A 21 2.17 -0.37 9.05
CA PHE A 21 2.29 1.02 9.48
C PHE A 21 3.75 1.42 9.74
N SER A 22 4.09 2.66 9.40
CA SER A 22 5.34 3.28 9.87
C SER A 22 5.33 3.48 11.39
N PRO A 23 6.49 3.61 12.06
CA PRO A 23 6.57 3.76 13.51
C PRO A 23 5.86 5.00 14.10
N ASP A 24 5.56 5.99 13.26
CA ASP A 24 4.86 7.23 13.60
C ASP A 24 3.38 7.23 13.18
N ASP A 25 2.87 6.07 12.74
CA ASP A 25 1.52 5.84 12.24
C ASP A 25 1.11 6.74 11.05
N GLN A 26 2.08 7.43 10.41
CA GLN A 26 1.78 8.36 9.32
C GLN A 26 1.65 7.70 7.96
N TRP A 27 2.20 6.50 7.77
CA TRP A 27 2.29 5.82 6.47
C TRP A 27 1.85 4.37 6.56
N VAL A 28 1.22 3.90 5.49
CA VAL A 28 0.87 2.49 5.29
C VAL A 28 1.51 2.00 4.00
N VAL A 29 2.27 0.90 4.07
CA VAL A 29 2.87 0.26 2.89
C VAL A 29 1.93 -0.79 2.31
N TYR A 30 1.88 -0.88 0.97
CA TYR A 30 1.11 -1.87 0.25
C TYR A 30 1.83 -2.33 -1.03
N ASP A 31 1.48 -3.52 -1.48
CA ASP A 31 1.95 -4.15 -2.69
C ASP A 31 1.00 -3.84 -3.85
N THR A 32 1.54 -3.51 -5.04
CA THR A 32 0.74 -3.14 -6.21
C THR A 32 0.17 -4.32 -7.00
N ARG A 33 0.44 -5.56 -6.57
CA ARG A 33 -0.01 -6.79 -7.25
C ARG A 33 -1.53 -6.97 -7.23
N ASN A 34 -2.08 -7.50 -8.32
CA ASN A 34 -3.50 -7.86 -8.44
C ASN A 34 -3.84 -9.29 -7.94
N ASP A 35 -2.84 -10.04 -7.47
CA ASP A 35 -2.99 -11.43 -7.04
C ASP A 35 -2.32 -11.67 -5.67
N ASP A 36 -3.16 -11.89 -4.66
CA ASP A 36 -2.75 -12.07 -3.27
C ASP A 36 -1.92 -13.34 -3.04
N THR A 37 -1.98 -14.33 -3.92
CA THR A 37 -1.28 -15.62 -3.75
C THR A 37 0.16 -15.61 -4.26
N HIS A 38 0.56 -14.60 -5.04
CA HIS A 38 1.85 -14.57 -5.73
C HIS A 38 2.75 -13.39 -5.29
N ILE A 39 3.20 -13.38 -4.03
CA ILE A 39 4.11 -12.32 -3.50
C ILE A 39 5.36 -12.16 -4.39
N GLY A 40 5.92 -13.27 -4.89
CA GLY A 40 7.11 -13.25 -5.75
C GLY A 40 6.91 -12.62 -7.13
N ARG A 41 5.69 -12.19 -7.48
CA ARG A 41 5.36 -11.49 -8.74
C ARG A 41 5.04 -10.01 -8.53
N THR A 42 5.33 -9.46 -7.36
CA THR A 42 5.20 -8.01 -7.14
C THR A 42 6.12 -7.26 -8.11
N ASP A 43 5.58 -6.25 -8.78
CA ASP A 43 6.29 -5.33 -9.65
C ASP A 43 6.49 -3.96 -8.99
N GLY A 44 5.90 -3.73 -7.82
CA GLY A 44 5.95 -2.46 -7.13
C GLY A 44 5.48 -2.49 -5.68
N ILE A 45 6.14 -1.66 -4.87
CA ILE A 45 5.73 -1.38 -3.50
C ILE A 45 5.50 0.13 -3.37
N GLU A 46 4.37 0.51 -2.79
CA GLU A 46 3.99 1.89 -2.53
C GLU A 46 3.68 2.08 -1.05
N MET A 47 3.75 3.33 -0.59
CA MET A 47 3.19 3.71 0.69
C MET A 47 2.29 4.93 0.54
N VAL A 48 1.22 4.98 1.34
CA VAL A 48 0.28 6.10 1.38
C VAL A 48 0.31 6.77 2.75
N ASN A 49 0.32 8.10 2.77
CA ASN A 49 0.21 8.86 4.00
C ASN A 49 -1.24 8.89 4.47
N VAL A 50 -1.48 8.49 5.73
CA VAL A 50 -2.84 8.27 6.26
C VAL A 50 -3.68 9.54 6.39
N THR A 51 -3.03 10.70 6.50
CA THR A 51 -3.72 11.99 6.66
C THR A 51 -3.91 12.71 5.33
N THR A 52 -2.90 12.68 4.46
CA THR A 52 -2.88 13.48 3.22
C THR A 52 -3.27 12.70 1.98
N GLY A 53 -3.27 11.36 2.03
CA GLY A 53 -3.46 10.51 0.85
C GLY A 53 -2.28 10.54 -0.14
N LYS A 54 -1.16 11.17 0.22
CA LYS A 54 0.04 11.20 -0.63
C LYS A 54 0.58 9.78 -0.80
N VAL A 55 0.76 9.36 -2.05
CA VAL A 55 1.38 8.08 -2.42
C VAL A 55 2.84 8.28 -2.80
N VAL A 56 3.71 7.37 -2.36
CA VAL A 56 5.13 7.32 -2.70
C VAL A 56 5.48 5.92 -3.17
N ARG A 57 6.11 5.79 -4.34
CA ARG A 57 6.67 4.54 -4.84
C ARG A 57 8.01 4.26 -4.16
N LEU A 58 8.13 3.11 -3.51
CA LEU A 58 9.32 2.68 -2.78
C LEU A 58 10.18 1.71 -3.59
N TYR A 59 9.56 0.89 -4.43
CA TYR A 59 10.22 -0.14 -5.22
C TYR A 59 9.53 -0.33 -6.57
N THR A 60 10.30 -0.61 -7.62
CA THR A 60 9.82 -1.06 -8.93
C THR A 60 10.88 -1.96 -9.56
N THR A 61 10.46 -2.98 -10.30
CA THR A 61 11.33 -3.77 -11.19
C THR A 61 11.39 -3.18 -12.59
#